data_AF-A0A7J7N1Y3-F1
#
_entry.id   AF-A0A7J7N1Y3-F1
#
_cell.length_a   1.000
_cell.length_b   1.000
_cell.length_c   1.000
_cell.angle_alpha   90.00
_cell.angle_beta   90.00
_cell.angle_gamma   90.00
#
_symmetry.space_group_name_H-M   'P 1'
#
loop_
_entity.id
_entity.type
_entity.pdbx_description
1 polymer ?
#
loop_
_entity_poly.entity_id
_entity_poly.type
_entity_poly.pdbx_seq_one_letter_code
_entity_poly.pdbx_strand_id
1 'polypeptide(L)'
;MEKKTLKKKYDEYDTDDERKKNCPKKTKHEDWVRFVDLTSTEEVKASRERNKINRSKMLTPHTTGRNGVFRVADEMMEVDPTITRSDSFLVGHTRSDGTFPMTFLEEKW
;
A
#
# COMPACT_ATOMS: atom_id res chain seq x y z
N MET A 1 15.10 5.10 18.56
CA MET A 1 15.31 5.84 17.30
C MET A 1 14.04 5.79 16.49
N GLU A 2 13.40 6.93 16.24
CA GLU A 2 12.21 7.02 15.39
C GLU A 2 12.56 6.61 13.96
N LYS A 3 11.85 5.61 13.41
CA LYS A 3 12.04 5.18 12.02
C LYS A 3 11.43 6.23 11.09
N LYS A 4 12.17 7.29 10.78
CA LYS A 4 11.77 8.24 9.72
C LYS A 4 11.83 7.52 8.37
N THR A 5 10.72 7.53 7.63
CA THR A 5 10.66 6.98 6.27
C THR A 5 11.49 7.85 5.32
N LEU A 6 12.02 7.26 4.24
CA LEU A 6 12.82 7.98 3.24
C LEU A 6 12.08 9.21 2.67
N LYS A 7 10.76 9.12 2.52
CA LYS A 7 9.92 10.24 2.08
C LYS A 7 9.89 11.40 3.08
N LYS A 8 9.75 11.12 4.39
CA LYS A 8 9.83 12.19 5.41
C LYS A 8 11.18 12.93 5.33
N LYS A 9 12.27 12.21 5.07
CA LYS A 9 13.59 12.81 4.86
C LYS A 9 13.71 13.63 3.58
N TYR A 10 13.05 13.21 2.52
CA TYR A 10 12.96 13.98 1.28
C TYR A 10 12.15 15.28 1.47
N ASP A 11 11.06 15.23 2.25
CA ASP A 11 10.17 16.36 2.51
C ASP A 11 10.72 17.37 3.52
N GLU A 12 11.85 17.08 4.19
CA GLU A 12 12.51 18.00 5.13
C GLU A 12 13.22 19.18 4.42
N TYR A 13 13.43 19.09 3.10
CA TYR A 13 14.17 20.08 2.31
C TYR A 13 13.40 20.47 1.05
N ASP A 14 13.56 21.71 0.61
CA ASP A 14 12.82 22.27 -0.54
C ASP A 14 13.54 22.00 -1.86
N THR A 15 14.87 22.01 -1.87
CA THR A 15 15.69 21.88 -3.08
C THR A 15 16.30 20.48 -3.22
N ASP A 16 16.47 20.02 -4.47
CA ASP A 16 17.07 18.71 -4.74
C ASP A 16 18.54 18.64 -4.32
N ASP A 17 19.27 19.74 -4.43
CA ASP A 17 20.67 19.82 -4.01
C ASP A 17 20.82 19.64 -2.50
N GLU A 18 19.94 20.24 -1.70
CA GLU A 18 19.90 20.03 -0.25
C GLU A 18 19.48 18.61 0.09
N ARG A 19 18.49 18.05 -0.61
CA ARG A 19 18.07 16.64 -0.42
C ARG A 19 19.24 15.70 -0.65
N LYS A 20 19.95 15.82 -1.78
CA LYS A 20 21.09 14.97 -2.13
C LYS A 20 22.22 15.04 -1.11
N LYS A 21 22.55 16.25 -0.62
CA LYS A 21 23.57 16.45 0.42
C LYS A 21 23.17 15.80 1.75
N ASN A 22 21.89 15.79 2.09
CA ASN A 22 21.37 15.26 3.34
C ASN A 22 20.94 13.78 3.24
N CYS A 23 21.87 12.91 2.82
CA CYS A 23 21.63 11.47 2.71
C CYS A 23 21.43 10.81 4.10
N PRO A 24 20.39 9.97 4.28
CA PRO A 24 20.22 9.20 5.52
C PRO A 24 21.40 8.25 5.81
N LYS A 25 21.81 8.14 7.09
CA LYS A 25 22.98 7.34 7.52
C LYS A 25 22.97 5.86 7.11
N LYS A 26 21.80 5.27 6.88
CA LYS A 26 21.64 3.84 6.53
C LYS A 26 21.38 3.59 5.04
N THR A 27 21.51 4.63 4.21
CA THR A 27 21.23 4.56 2.78
C THR A 27 22.53 4.86 2.03
N LYS A 28 22.81 4.11 0.96
CA LYS A 28 23.94 4.43 0.09
C LYS A 28 23.67 5.76 -0.60
N HIS A 29 24.68 6.61 -0.70
CA HIS A 29 24.53 7.93 -1.30
C HIS A 29 24.02 7.87 -2.74
N GLU A 30 24.54 6.93 -3.54
CA GLU A 30 24.12 6.73 -4.94
C GLU A 30 22.63 6.37 -5.05
N ASP A 31 22.13 5.46 -4.21
CA ASP A 31 20.71 5.07 -4.17
C ASP A 31 19.83 6.25 -3.74
N TRP A 32 20.33 7.07 -2.82
CA TRP A 32 19.62 8.27 -2.36
C TRP A 32 19.53 9.34 -3.45
N VAL A 33 20.63 9.61 -4.17
CA VAL A 33 20.63 10.55 -5.30
C VAL A 33 19.64 10.09 -6.38
N ARG A 34 19.68 8.81 -6.76
CA ARG A 34 18.69 8.23 -7.71
C ARG A 34 17.26 8.37 -7.22
N PHE A 35 17.02 8.16 -5.92
CA PHE A 35 15.71 8.32 -5.33
C PHE A 35 15.21 9.78 -5.39
N VAL A 36 16.08 10.74 -5.10
CA VAL A 36 15.75 12.18 -5.19
C VAL A 36 15.43 12.53 -6.64
N ASP A 37 16.31 12.19 -7.58
CA ASP A 37 16.13 12.48 -9.01
C ASP A 37 14.81 11.92 -9.54
N LEU A 38 14.53 10.65 -9.27
CA LEU A 38 13.28 10.01 -9.68
C LEU A 38 12.06 10.68 -9.03
N THR A 39 12.14 10.97 -7.73
CA THR A 39 11.02 11.54 -6.98
C THR A 39 10.69 12.97 -7.40
N SER A 40 11.69 13.71 -7.86
CA SER A 40 11.54 15.11 -8.27
C SER A 40 10.92 15.27 -9.66
N THR A 41 10.89 14.21 -10.47
CA THR A 41 10.21 14.22 -11.78
C THR A 41 8.70 14.51 -11.63
N GLU A 42 8.18 15.29 -12.57
CA GLU A 42 6.76 15.69 -12.55
C GLU A 42 5.82 14.49 -12.75
N GLU A 43 6.24 13.51 -13.55
CA GLU A 43 5.50 12.27 -13.76
C GLU A 43 5.28 11.50 -12.45
N VAL A 44 6.33 11.36 -11.63
CA VAL A 44 6.24 10.65 -10.35
C VAL A 44 5.41 11.44 -9.34
N LYS A 45 5.52 12.78 -9.32
CA LYS A 45 4.66 13.63 -8.47
C LYS A 45 3.19 13.47 -8.84
N ALA A 46 2.85 13.59 -10.13
CA ALA A 46 1.49 13.42 -10.63
C ALA A 46 0.95 12.01 -10.35
N SER A 47 1.76 10.97 -10.57
CA SER A 47 1.41 9.58 -10.28
C SER A 47 1.09 9.37 -8.79
N ARG A 48 1.89 9.96 -7.90
CA ARG A 48 1.66 9.87 -6.44
C ARG A 48 0.36 10.54 -6.01
N GLU A 49 0.04 11.71 -6.54
CA GLU A 49 -1.22 12.40 -6.21
C GLU A 49 -2.43 11.62 -6.72
N ARG A 50 -2.38 11.13 -7.98
CA ARG A 50 -3.41 10.22 -8.51
C ARG A 50 -3.59 8.98 -7.63
N ASN A 51 -2.49 8.35 -7.20
CA ASN A 51 -2.54 7.17 -6.34
C ASN A 51 -3.04 7.47 -4.92
N LYS A 52 -2.87 8.69 -4.42
CA LYS A 52 -3.45 9.12 -3.14
C LYS A 52 -4.97 9.24 -3.26
N ILE A 53 -5.46 9.88 -4.32
CA ILE A 53 -6.90 9.99 -4.63
C ILE A 53 -7.53 8.61 -4.89
N ASN A 54 -6.85 7.74 -5.63
CA ASN A 54 -7.37 6.39 -5.90
C ASN A 54 -7.49 5.57 -4.61
N ARG A 55 -6.52 5.69 -3.70
CA ARG A 55 -6.58 5.01 -2.39
C ARG A 55 -7.70 5.53 -1.50
N SER A 56 -8.00 6.83 -1.53
CA SER A 56 -9.13 7.37 -0.74
C SER A 56 -10.49 6.95 -1.31
N LYS A 57 -10.56 6.60 -2.59
CA LYS A 57 -11.77 6.10 -3.28
C LYS A 57 -11.88 4.57 -3.31
N MET A 58 -10.93 3.84 -2.72
CA MET A 58 -10.90 2.38 -2.77
C MET A 58 -12.02 1.79 -1.92
N LEU A 59 -12.99 1.14 -2.58
CA LEU A 59 -14.18 0.57 -1.92
C LEU A 59 -13.94 -0.82 -1.32
N THR A 60 -12.92 -1.54 -1.80
CA THR A 60 -12.64 -2.92 -1.38
C THR A 60 -11.26 -3.03 -0.74
N PRO A 61 -11.04 -2.47 0.47
CA PRO A 61 -9.78 -2.66 1.19
C PRO A 61 -9.65 -4.12 1.65
N HIS A 62 -8.44 -4.67 1.52
CA HIS A 62 -8.11 -5.94 2.16
C HIS A 62 -8.04 -5.78 3.68
N THR A 63 -8.62 -6.74 4.40
CA THR A 63 -8.63 -6.80 5.87
C THR A 63 -7.62 -7.80 6.44
N THR A 64 -6.93 -8.56 5.59
CA THR A 64 -5.97 -9.63 5.94
C THR A 64 -4.64 -9.17 6.54
N GLY A 65 -4.43 -7.86 6.71
CA GLY A 65 -3.25 -7.29 7.37
C GLY A 65 -1.93 -7.78 6.77
N ARG A 66 -1.06 -8.36 7.61
CA ARG A 66 0.29 -8.83 7.23
C ARG A 66 0.28 -10.17 6.48
N ASN A 67 -0.76 -10.97 6.67
CA ASN A 67 -0.81 -12.34 6.15
C ASN A 67 -1.10 -12.36 4.65
N GLY A 68 -1.84 -11.35 4.16
CA GLY A 68 -2.29 -11.30 2.77
C GLY A 68 -3.37 -12.36 2.49
N VAL A 69 -4.07 -12.20 1.37
CA VAL A 69 -5.19 -13.09 1.02
C VAL A 69 -4.74 -14.53 0.73
N PHE A 70 -3.52 -14.72 0.23
CA PHE A 70 -3.00 -16.05 -0.10
C PHE A 70 -2.73 -16.90 1.12
N ARG A 71 -2.16 -16.32 2.18
CA ARG A 71 -1.91 -17.06 3.42
C ARG A 71 -3.21 -17.41 4.13
N VAL A 72 -4.20 -16.50 4.09
CA VAL A 72 -5.55 -16.79 4.58
C VAL A 72 -6.19 -17.92 3.79
N ALA A 73 -6.04 -17.94 2.46
CA ALA A 73 -6.55 -19.04 1.64
C ALA A 73 -5.88 -20.38 1.98
N ASP A 74 -4.57 -20.39 2.21
CA ASP A 74 -3.79 -21.59 2.58
C ASP A 74 -4.23 -22.13 3.95
N GLU A 75 -4.28 -21.26 4.97
CA GLU A 75 -4.79 -21.59 6.31
C GLU A 75 -6.24 -22.10 6.27
N MET A 76 -7.07 -21.57 5.36
CA MET A 76 -8.44 -22.03 5.14
C MET A 76 -8.50 -23.41 4.48
N MET A 77 -7.68 -23.66 3.45
CA MET A 77 -7.63 -24.96 2.75
C MET A 77 -7.14 -26.10 3.63
N GLU A 78 -6.26 -25.82 4.62
CA GLU A 78 -5.85 -26.82 5.61
C GLU A 78 -7.02 -27.31 6.48
N VAL A 79 -7.98 -26.43 6.76
CA VAL A 79 -9.19 -26.76 7.56
C VAL A 79 -10.27 -27.38 6.68
N ASP A 80 -10.50 -26.83 5.50
CA ASP A 80 -11.48 -27.30 4.53
C ASP A 80 -10.94 -27.20 3.09
N PRO A 81 -10.54 -28.33 2.48
CA PRO A 81 -10.01 -28.37 1.11
C PRO A 81 -11.01 -27.95 0.03
N THR A 82 -12.30 -27.78 0.35
CA THR A 82 -13.33 -27.37 -0.61
C THR A 82 -13.42 -25.86 -0.78
N ILE A 83 -12.70 -25.10 0.03
CA ILE A 83 -12.70 -23.63 0.01
C ILE A 83 -12.22 -23.09 -1.34
N THR A 84 -13.02 -22.17 -1.87
CA THR A 84 -12.74 -21.52 -3.14
C THR A 84 -11.97 -20.22 -2.96
N ARG A 85 -11.46 -19.70 -4.09
CA ARG A 85 -10.89 -18.35 -4.14
C ARG A 85 -11.91 -17.27 -3.75
N SER A 86 -13.20 -17.48 -4.02
CA SER A 86 -14.26 -16.54 -3.65
C SER A 86 -14.44 -16.46 -2.14
N ASP A 87 -14.33 -17.60 -1.44
CA ASP A 87 -14.48 -17.66 0.02
C ASP A 87 -13.32 -16.96 0.73
N SER A 88 -12.08 -17.23 0.30
CA SER A 88 -10.91 -16.50 0.82
C SER A 88 -10.94 -15.01 0.47
N PHE A 89 -11.52 -14.62 -0.67
CA PHE A 89 -11.77 -13.22 -1.00
C PHE A 89 -12.78 -12.59 -0.05
N LEU A 90 -13.91 -13.25 0.24
CA LEU A 90 -14.90 -12.76 1.20
C LEU A 90 -14.27 -12.55 2.57
N VAL A 91 -13.61 -13.57 3.12
CA VAL A 91 -12.91 -13.46 4.42
C VAL A 91 -11.90 -12.32 4.41
N GLY A 92 -11.14 -12.19 3.33
CA GLY A 92 -10.08 -11.19 3.22
C GLY A 92 -10.54 -9.76 2.96
N HIS A 93 -11.84 -9.52 2.79
CA HIS A 93 -12.43 -8.19 2.62
C HIS A 93 -13.58 -7.91 3.59
N THR A 94 -14.03 -8.89 4.36
CA THR A 94 -14.96 -8.67 5.49
C THR A 94 -14.21 -8.03 6.66
N ARG A 95 -14.81 -6.98 7.22
CA ARG A 95 -14.28 -6.27 8.39
C ARG A 95 -14.57 -7.04 9.68
N SER A 96 -13.94 -6.64 10.78
CA SER A 96 -14.12 -7.27 12.09
C SER A 96 -15.54 -7.17 12.64
N ASP A 97 -16.31 -6.18 12.19
CA ASP A 97 -17.73 -5.98 12.52
C ASP A 97 -18.66 -6.81 11.62
N GLY A 98 -18.12 -7.67 10.75
CA GLY A 98 -18.87 -8.49 9.80
C GLY A 98 -19.36 -7.73 8.57
N THR A 99 -19.09 -6.42 8.47
CA THR A 99 -19.51 -5.65 7.30
C THR A 99 -18.59 -5.93 6.12
N PHE A 100 -19.20 -6.14 4.96
CA PHE A 100 -18.49 -6.21 3.71
C PHE A 100 -18.52 -4.82 3.06
N PRO A 101 -17.37 -4.22 2.72
CA PRO A 101 -17.30 -2.84 2.27
C PRO A 101 -17.86 -2.62 0.85
N MET A 102 -18.24 -3.71 0.15
CA MET A 102 -18.93 -3.64 -1.13
C MET A 102 -20.44 -3.47 -0.91
N THR A 103 -20.89 -2.22 -0.82
CA THR A 103 -22.31 -1.88 -0.93
C THR A 103 -22.65 -1.72 -2.41
N PHE A 104 -22.87 -2.80 -3.17
CA PHE A 104 -23.68 -2.79 -4.40
C PHE A 104 -23.84 -4.23 -4.90
N LEU A 105 -25.05 -4.79 -4.76
CA LEU A 105 -25.77 -5.67 -5.70
C LEU A 105 -27.04 -6.24 -4.99
N GLU A 106 -27.89 -5.37 -4.46
CA GLU A 106 -29.33 -5.69 -4.29
C GLU A 106 -30.12 -5.46 -5.60
N GLU A 107 -29.48 -4.93 -6.64
CA GLU A 107 -30.05 -4.93 -7.99
C GLU A 107 -29.75 -6.27 -8.67
N LYS A 108 -30.73 -7.16 -8.47
CA LYS A 108 -31.13 -8.33 -9.27
C LYS A 108 -30.38 -8.50 -10.59
N TRP A 109 -29.78 -9.68 -10.74
CA TRP A 109 -29.60 -10.34 -12.03
C TRP A 109 -30.97 -10.71 -12.62
#